data_AF-A0A5C5GBN6-F1
#
_entry.id   AF-A0A5C5GBN6-F1
#
_cell.length_a   1.000
_cell.length_b   1.000
_cell.length_c   1.000
_cell.angle_alpha   90.00
_cell.angle_beta   90.00
_cell.angle_gamma   90.00
#
_symmetry.space_group_name_H-M   'P 1'
#
loop_
_entity.id
_entity.type
_entity.pdbx_description
1 polymer ?
#
loop_
_entity_poly.entity_id
_entity_poly.type
_entity_poly.pdbx_seq_one_letter_code
_entity_poly.pdbx_strand_id
1 'polypeptide(L)'
;MTRTYLDFNATSPLRAEARDAMVAAFDLVGNPSSVHSEGRAAKGLLESSRAAVAEAVGASNADVVFTSGSTEAAALALAGRALAAAPIEHDAVWSWAGEALPVDADGLVSVAEPDGATLQFANSETGVLQALPQGLAVSDITQGFGRVPFAFSWSGVGMVFLSAHKFGGPKGVGALVFPQGTDLAAQIRGGGQEMGRRSGTENLAGIAGMAAAATAAQRDLADGVWDRVAQLRNILENAIAAGSDETIFVGKAADRLPNTSCFVTPGWKGETQVMTMDLAGFAISAGSACSSGKVKESRVLRAMGYDADTAGSAIRVSLGPTTTEDEVLRFAEAWTAKLRRHRARAA
;
A
#
# COMPACT_ATOMS: atom_id res chain seq x y z
N MET A 1 22.99 13.73 13.05
CA MET A 1 21.62 13.98 12.57
C MET A 1 20.76 12.78 12.91
N THR A 2 19.56 13.00 13.44
CA THR A 2 18.58 11.92 13.68
C THR A 2 18.09 11.40 12.33
N ARG A 3 18.00 10.08 12.18
CA ARG A 3 17.50 9.44 10.96
C ARG A 3 16.03 9.79 10.74
N THR A 4 15.67 10.20 9.54
CA THR A 4 14.30 10.54 9.14
C THR A 4 13.77 9.44 8.20
N TYR A 5 12.63 8.86 8.54
CA TYR A 5 12.02 7.77 7.77
C TYR A 5 10.94 8.31 6.83
N LEU A 6 11.16 8.21 5.51
CA LEU A 6 10.26 8.72 4.46
C LEU A 6 9.94 7.64 3.42
N ASP A 7 9.76 6.40 3.88
CA ASP A 7 9.41 5.24 3.03
C ASP A 7 8.15 4.51 3.52
N PHE A 8 7.15 5.27 3.99
CA PHE A 8 5.88 4.75 4.50
C PHE A 8 5.06 3.95 3.46
N ASN A 9 5.28 4.14 2.16
CA ASN A 9 4.64 3.33 1.12
C ASN A 9 5.23 1.91 1.03
N ALA A 10 6.48 1.70 1.47
CA ALA A 10 7.06 0.36 1.58
C ALA A 10 6.51 -0.35 2.83
N THR A 11 6.63 0.26 4.00
CA THR A 11 6.06 -0.24 5.26
C THR A 11 5.90 0.91 6.25
N SER A 12 4.96 0.79 7.18
CA SER A 12 4.76 1.77 8.25
C SER A 12 5.28 1.22 9.58
N PRO A 13 5.74 2.07 10.51
CA PRO A 13 6.01 1.67 11.89
C PRO A 13 4.78 1.02 12.53
N LEU A 14 5.00 0.02 13.40
CA LEU A 14 3.93 -0.62 14.16
C LEU A 14 3.33 0.40 15.15
N ARG A 15 2.01 0.59 15.10
CA ARG A 15 1.26 1.44 16.04
C ARG A 15 1.26 0.85 17.44
N ALA A 16 1.16 1.71 18.45
CA ALA A 16 1.06 1.28 19.84
C ALA A 16 -0.18 0.41 20.07
N GLU A 17 -1.33 0.81 19.53
CA GLU A 17 -2.59 0.06 19.62
C GLU A 17 -2.45 -1.35 19.03
N ALA A 18 -1.77 -1.47 17.89
CA ALA A 18 -1.50 -2.76 17.26
C ALA A 18 -0.56 -3.62 18.10
N ARG A 19 0.50 -3.02 18.64
CA ARG A 19 1.46 -3.70 19.53
C ARG A 19 0.76 -4.24 20.78
N ASP A 20 -0.05 -3.43 21.42
CA ASP A 20 -0.73 -3.80 22.67
C ASP A 20 -1.75 -4.92 22.42
N ALA A 21 -2.50 -4.85 21.31
CA ALA A 21 -3.41 -5.92 20.89
C ALA A 21 -2.66 -7.23 20.60
N MET A 22 -1.49 -7.17 19.94
CA MET A 22 -0.65 -8.35 19.70
C MET A 22 -0.16 -8.97 21.01
N VAL A 23 0.32 -8.15 21.96
CA VAL A 23 0.80 -8.64 23.27
C VAL A 23 -0.33 -9.32 24.02
N ALA A 24 -1.50 -8.69 24.12
CA ALA A 24 -2.67 -9.29 24.77
C ALA A 24 -3.12 -10.60 24.10
N ALA A 25 -3.00 -10.71 22.78
CA ALA A 25 -3.33 -11.94 22.06
C ALA A 25 -2.39 -13.10 22.37
N PHE A 26 -1.12 -12.85 22.73
CA PHE A 26 -0.19 -13.91 23.14
C PHE A 26 -0.54 -14.55 24.49
N ASP A 27 -1.31 -13.86 25.33
CA ASP A 27 -1.79 -14.41 26.60
C ASP A 27 -2.90 -15.47 26.38
N LEU A 28 -3.49 -15.54 25.18
CA LEU A 28 -4.44 -16.59 24.80
C LEU A 28 -3.72 -17.82 24.26
N VAL A 29 -3.83 -18.94 24.97
CA VAL A 29 -3.18 -20.22 24.60
C VAL A 29 -4.03 -21.11 23.68
N GLY A 30 -5.30 -20.78 23.47
CA GLY A 30 -6.25 -21.64 22.77
C GLY A 30 -6.09 -21.63 21.25
N ASN A 31 -6.33 -22.78 20.61
CA ASN A 31 -6.53 -22.86 19.18
C ASN A 31 -8.00 -22.52 18.85
N PRO A 32 -8.31 -21.58 17.92
CA PRO A 32 -9.69 -21.22 17.55
C PRO A 32 -10.55 -22.39 17.06
N SER A 33 -9.92 -23.47 16.59
CA SER A 33 -10.59 -24.70 16.14
C SER A 33 -10.99 -25.62 17.30
N SER A 34 -10.51 -25.37 18.52
CA SER A 34 -10.81 -26.20 19.70
C SER A 34 -12.13 -25.82 20.35
N VAL A 35 -12.89 -26.82 20.82
CA VAL A 35 -14.21 -26.64 21.45
C VAL A 35 -14.16 -26.31 22.95
N HIS A 36 -13.01 -26.42 23.61
CA HIS A 36 -12.83 -26.11 25.04
C HIS A 36 -12.79 -24.59 25.31
N SER A 37 -12.77 -24.17 26.58
CA SER A 37 -12.86 -22.77 27.02
C SER A 37 -11.84 -21.86 26.34
N GLU A 38 -10.58 -22.28 26.29
CA GLU A 38 -9.47 -21.51 25.74
C GLU A 38 -9.62 -21.37 24.22
N GLY A 39 -10.06 -22.43 23.54
CA GLY A 39 -10.34 -22.40 22.10
C GLY A 39 -11.51 -21.49 21.76
N ARG A 40 -12.57 -21.50 22.56
CA ARG A 40 -13.70 -20.56 22.41
C ARG A 40 -13.29 -19.11 22.66
N ALA A 41 -12.41 -18.85 23.63
CA ALA A 41 -11.88 -17.51 23.87
C ALA A 41 -11.03 -17.01 22.68
N ALA A 42 -10.16 -17.87 22.15
CA ALA A 42 -9.37 -17.60 20.94
C ALA A 42 -10.25 -17.36 19.71
N LYS A 43 -11.30 -18.16 19.52
CA LYS A 43 -12.32 -17.96 18.48
C LYS A 43 -13.06 -16.64 18.65
N GLY A 44 -13.38 -16.26 19.89
CA GLY A 44 -13.97 -14.96 20.22
C GLY A 44 -13.11 -13.79 19.75
N LEU A 45 -11.80 -13.81 20.03
CA LEU A 45 -10.85 -12.79 19.55
C LEU A 45 -10.78 -12.74 18.02
N LEU A 46 -10.76 -13.91 17.37
CA LEU A 46 -10.74 -14.00 15.90
C LEU A 46 -11.97 -13.31 15.29
N GLU A 47 -13.17 -13.63 15.77
CA GLU A 47 -14.41 -13.07 15.22
C GLU A 47 -14.59 -11.58 15.56
N SER A 48 -14.18 -11.13 16.76
CA SER A 48 -14.21 -9.70 17.09
C SER A 48 -13.23 -8.91 16.23
N SER A 49 -12.05 -9.46 15.94
CA SER A 49 -11.05 -8.85 15.05
C SER A 49 -11.57 -8.80 13.61
N ARG A 50 -12.25 -9.86 13.15
CA ARG A 50 -12.90 -9.92 11.84
C ARG A 50 -13.96 -8.84 11.70
N ALA A 51 -14.82 -8.69 12.72
CA ALA A 51 -15.84 -7.65 12.75
C ALA A 51 -15.23 -6.23 12.72
N ALA A 52 -14.18 -5.98 13.50
CA ALA A 52 -13.50 -4.68 13.51
C ALA A 52 -12.84 -4.35 12.16
N VAL A 53 -12.22 -5.33 11.49
CA VAL A 53 -11.68 -5.12 10.13
C VAL A 53 -12.80 -4.89 9.12
N ALA A 54 -13.90 -5.65 9.18
CA ALA A 54 -15.06 -5.47 8.31
C ALA A 54 -15.66 -4.06 8.47
N GLU A 55 -15.85 -3.59 9.71
CA GLU A 55 -16.33 -2.25 10.01
C GLU A 55 -15.38 -1.17 9.48
N ALA A 56 -14.07 -1.30 9.75
CA ALA A 56 -13.07 -0.32 9.32
C ALA A 56 -12.96 -0.21 7.78
N VAL A 57 -13.26 -1.29 7.05
CA VAL A 57 -13.30 -1.30 5.57
C VAL A 57 -14.69 -0.90 5.04
N GLY A 58 -15.69 -0.70 5.89
CA GLY A 58 -17.09 -0.45 5.53
C GLY A 58 -17.73 -1.61 4.79
N ALA A 59 -17.45 -2.82 5.27
CA ALA A 59 -17.82 -4.10 4.67
C ALA A 59 -18.62 -4.98 5.64
N SER A 60 -19.47 -4.40 6.48
CA SER A 60 -20.19 -5.13 7.55
C SER A 60 -21.09 -6.26 7.06
N ASN A 61 -21.45 -6.29 5.76
CA ASN A 61 -22.22 -7.35 5.10
C ASN A 61 -21.37 -8.21 4.14
N ALA A 62 -20.05 -8.23 4.32
CA ALA A 62 -19.10 -8.98 3.50
C ALA A 62 -18.44 -10.10 4.31
N ASP A 63 -17.92 -11.11 3.61
CA ASP A 63 -16.98 -12.06 4.19
C ASP A 63 -15.58 -11.41 4.21
N VAL A 64 -14.85 -11.62 5.30
CA VAL A 64 -13.43 -11.25 5.44
C VAL A 64 -12.64 -12.53 5.64
N VAL A 65 -11.61 -12.75 4.83
CA VAL A 65 -10.66 -13.86 4.96
C VAL A 65 -9.29 -13.29 5.29
N PHE A 66 -8.69 -13.75 6.38
CA PHE A 66 -7.32 -13.38 6.76
C PHE A 66 -6.29 -14.16 5.95
N THR A 67 -5.26 -13.45 5.50
CA THR A 67 -4.14 -13.98 4.72
C THR A 67 -2.82 -13.55 5.37
N SER A 68 -1.67 -13.98 4.85
CA SER A 68 -0.35 -13.49 5.29
C SER A 68 0.00 -12.08 4.78
N GLY A 69 -0.84 -11.47 3.93
CA GLY A 69 -0.63 -10.14 3.36
C GLY A 69 -1.31 -9.98 1.99
N SER A 70 -1.18 -8.80 1.39
CA SER A 70 -1.80 -8.49 0.09
C SER A 70 -1.33 -9.42 -1.03
N THR A 71 -0.11 -9.94 -0.99
CA THR A 71 0.35 -10.89 -2.02
C THR A 71 -0.43 -12.21 -2.00
N GLU A 72 -0.68 -12.77 -0.83
CA GLU A 72 -1.52 -13.98 -0.69
C GLU A 72 -2.97 -13.67 -1.01
N ALA A 73 -3.47 -12.50 -0.59
CA ALA A 73 -4.83 -12.06 -0.90
C ALA A 73 -5.06 -11.86 -2.41
N ALA A 74 -4.09 -11.28 -3.11
CA ALA A 74 -4.12 -11.14 -4.57
C ALA A 74 -4.13 -12.51 -5.26
N ALA A 75 -3.28 -13.45 -4.83
CA ALA A 75 -3.31 -14.81 -5.35
C ALA A 75 -4.68 -15.49 -5.13
N LEU A 76 -5.26 -15.35 -3.93
CA LEU A 76 -6.58 -15.89 -3.62
C LEU A 76 -7.68 -15.24 -4.48
N ALA A 77 -7.60 -13.94 -4.72
CA ALA A 77 -8.60 -13.20 -5.48
C ALA A 77 -8.47 -13.39 -7.00
N LEU A 78 -7.28 -13.65 -7.54
CA LEU A 78 -6.99 -13.57 -8.98
C LEU A 78 -6.73 -14.92 -9.64
N ALA A 79 -6.34 -15.95 -8.88
CA ALA A 79 -5.97 -17.24 -9.43
C ALA A 79 -7.08 -17.85 -10.30
N GLY A 80 -6.74 -18.17 -11.55
CA GLY A 80 -7.66 -18.80 -12.51
C GLY A 80 -8.71 -17.86 -13.12
N ARG A 81 -8.68 -16.56 -12.84
CA ARG A 81 -9.66 -15.58 -13.37
C ARG A 81 -9.19 -14.81 -14.60
N ALA A 82 -7.88 -14.70 -14.80
CA ALA A 82 -7.27 -13.99 -15.95
C ALA A 82 -7.83 -12.57 -16.18
N LEU A 83 -8.06 -11.81 -15.11
CA LEU A 83 -8.62 -10.47 -15.19
C LEU A 83 -7.67 -9.51 -15.92
N ALA A 84 -8.23 -8.58 -16.69
CA ALA A 84 -7.48 -7.48 -17.27
C ALA A 84 -6.87 -6.60 -16.17
N ALA A 85 -5.60 -6.23 -16.30
CA ALA A 85 -4.87 -5.49 -15.29
C ALA A 85 -3.98 -4.43 -15.94
N ALA A 86 -3.71 -3.32 -15.27
CA ALA A 86 -2.81 -2.31 -15.79
C ALA A 86 -1.34 -2.68 -15.54
N PRO A 87 -0.38 -2.32 -16.41
CA PRO A 87 1.04 -2.49 -16.16
C PRO A 87 1.53 -1.73 -14.91
N ILE A 88 0.76 -0.77 -14.41
CA ILE A 88 1.07 -0.04 -13.18
C ILE A 88 0.73 -0.81 -11.90
N GLU A 89 0.03 -1.94 -11.99
CA GLU A 89 -0.31 -2.79 -10.85
C GLU A 89 0.94 -3.30 -10.11
N HIS A 90 0.79 -3.60 -8.83
CA HIS A 90 1.86 -4.26 -8.07
C HIS A 90 2.17 -5.64 -8.66
N ASP A 91 3.42 -6.12 -8.53
CA ASP A 91 3.84 -7.43 -9.07
C ASP A 91 2.96 -8.59 -8.61
N ALA A 92 2.42 -8.49 -7.38
CA ALA A 92 1.50 -9.47 -6.82
C ALA A 92 0.15 -9.59 -7.56
N VAL A 93 -0.24 -8.56 -8.31
CA VAL A 93 -1.42 -8.54 -9.17
C VAL A 93 -1.00 -8.79 -10.62
N TRP A 94 0.05 -8.10 -11.08
CA TRP A 94 0.55 -8.21 -12.45
C TRP A 94 0.96 -9.64 -12.82
N SER A 95 1.45 -10.44 -11.88
CA SER A 95 1.78 -11.86 -12.11
C SER A 95 0.58 -12.73 -12.48
N TRP A 96 -0.64 -12.25 -12.25
CA TRP A 96 -1.91 -12.92 -12.57
C TRP A 96 -2.69 -12.23 -13.69
N ALA A 97 -2.12 -11.17 -14.27
CA ALA A 97 -2.78 -10.38 -15.31
C ALA A 97 -3.13 -11.23 -16.52
N GLY A 98 -4.35 -11.03 -17.03
CA GLY A 98 -4.74 -11.45 -18.37
C GLY A 98 -4.31 -10.40 -19.39
N GLU A 99 -5.28 -9.62 -19.88
CA GLU A 99 -5.04 -8.52 -20.81
C GLU A 99 -4.48 -7.27 -20.12
N ALA A 100 -3.62 -6.51 -20.82
CA ALA A 100 -3.07 -5.27 -20.31
C ALA A 100 -4.03 -4.10 -20.54
N LEU A 101 -4.47 -3.45 -19.47
CA LEU A 101 -5.28 -2.24 -19.53
C LEU A 101 -4.42 -1.02 -19.93
N PRO A 102 -4.97 -0.09 -20.73
CA PRO A 102 -4.27 1.12 -21.13
C PRO A 102 -4.08 2.08 -19.95
N VAL A 103 -2.94 2.76 -19.93
CA VAL A 103 -2.56 3.76 -18.94
C VAL A 103 -2.14 5.04 -19.67
N ASP A 104 -2.60 6.19 -19.21
CA ASP A 104 -2.19 7.47 -19.77
C ASP A 104 -0.92 8.04 -19.11
N ALA A 105 -0.48 9.22 -19.58
CA ALA A 105 0.72 9.88 -19.09
C ALA A 105 0.63 10.37 -17.63
N ASP A 106 -0.60 10.56 -17.12
CA ASP A 106 -0.86 10.95 -15.74
C ASP A 106 -1.01 9.73 -14.81
N GLY A 107 -1.00 8.53 -15.38
CA GLY A 107 -1.06 7.26 -14.65
C GLY A 107 -2.49 6.81 -14.38
N LEU A 108 -3.48 7.36 -15.06
CA LEU A 108 -4.88 6.94 -14.96
C LEU A 108 -5.14 5.77 -15.92
N VAL A 109 -5.93 4.81 -15.45
CA VAL A 109 -6.25 3.58 -16.19
C VAL A 109 -7.66 3.67 -16.76
N SER A 110 -7.82 3.29 -18.03
CA SER A 110 -9.16 3.14 -18.61
C SER A 110 -9.63 1.68 -18.52
N VAL A 111 -10.79 1.47 -17.92
CA VAL A 111 -11.41 0.14 -17.74
C VAL A 111 -12.70 0.08 -18.54
N ALA A 112 -12.70 -0.67 -19.64
CA ALA A 112 -13.88 -0.83 -20.50
C ALA A 112 -14.90 -1.85 -19.94
N GLU A 113 -14.40 -2.96 -19.38
CA GLU A 113 -15.20 -4.06 -18.83
C GLU A 113 -14.84 -4.28 -17.35
N PRO A 114 -15.54 -3.61 -16.40
CA PRO A 114 -15.18 -3.65 -14.98
C PRO A 114 -15.19 -5.05 -14.35
N ASP A 115 -16.17 -5.89 -14.67
CA ASP A 115 -16.34 -7.24 -14.13
C ASP A 115 -15.26 -8.24 -14.61
N GLY A 116 -14.58 -7.92 -15.70
CA GLY A 116 -13.42 -8.62 -16.23
C GLY A 116 -12.06 -8.02 -15.80
N ALA A 117 -12.04 -7.02 -14.92
CA ALA A 117 -10.84 -6.25 -14.62
C ALA A 117 -10.45 -6.19 -13.13
N THR A 118 -9.16 -5.97 -12.88
CA THR A 118 -8.60 -5.58 -11.59
C THR A 118 -7.89 -4.24 -11.70
N LEU A 119 -8.05 -3.40 -10.68
CA LEU A 119 -7.43 -2.07 -10.65
C LEU A 119 -7.08 -1.67 -9.22
N GLN A 120 -5.82 -1.32 -8.95
CA GLN A 120 -5.41 -0.75 -7.68
C GLN A 120 -6.13 0.57 -7.43
N PHE A 121 -6.52 0.81 -6.18
CA PHE A 121 -7.15 2.06 -5.78
C PHE A 121 -6.15 3.23 -5.75
N ALA A 122 -4.90 2.95 -5.36
CA ALA A 122 -3.84 3.94 -5.27
C ALA A 122 -2.49 3.34 -5.65
N ASN A 123 -1.75 4.03 -6.52
CA ASN A 123 -0.46 3.55 -6.96
C ASN A 123 0.62 3.68 -5.88
N SER A 124 1.34 2.59 -5.61
CA SER A 124 2.36 2.58 -4.56
C SER A 124 3.62 3.40 -4.87
N GLU A 125 3.91 3.63 -6.15
CA GLU A 125 5.09 4.38 -6.61
C GLU A 125 4.77 5.87 -6.74
N THR A 126 3.75 6.22 -7.52
CA THR A 126 3.41 7.61 -7.87
C THR A 126 2.44 8.26 -6.89
N GLY A 127 1.66 7.44 -6.16
CA GLY A 127 0.57 7.90 -5.33
C GLY A 127 -0.72 8.20 -6.10
N VAL A 128 -0.75 8.08 -7.43
CA VAL A 128 -1.94 8.38 -8.25
C VAL A 128 -3.13 7.53 -7.80
N LEU A 129 -4.25 8.19 -7.55
CA LEU A 129 -5.53 7.58 -7.18
C LEU A 129 -6.30 7.23 -8.45
N GLN A 130 -6.89 6.03 -8.47
CA GLN A 130 -7.74 5.58 -9.56
C GLN A 130 -9.22 5.79 -9.20
N ALA A 131 -10.02 6.17 -10.18
CA ALA A 131 -11.46 6.09 -10.07
C ALA A 131 -11.89 4.63 -10.29
N LEU A 132 -12.37 3.96 -9.24
CA LEU A 132 -12.82 2.58 -9.34
C LEU A 132 -14.20 2.53 -10.02
N PRO A 133 -14.35 1.88 -11.19
CA PRO A 133 -15.65 1.76 -11.85
C PRO A 133 -16.57 0.82 -11.06
N GLN A 134 -17.88 1.08 -11.13
CA GLN A 134 -18.88 0.19 -10.55
C GLN A 134 -18.82 -1.18 -11.23
N GLY A 135 -18.92 -2.25 -10.45
CA GLY A 135 -18.82 -3.62 -10.94
C GLY A 135 -17.38 -4.12 -11.13
N LEU A 136 -16.36 -3.33 -10.76
CA LEU A 136 -14.95 -3.76 -10.84
C LEU A 136 -14.75 -5.09 -10.11
N ALA A 137 -14.12 -6.07 -10.75
CA ALA A 137 -14.05 -7.42 -10.19
C ALA A 137 -13.18 -7.50 -8.91
N VAL A 138 -12.01 -6.84 -8.91
CA VAL A 138 -11.06 -6.84 -7.79
C VAL A 138 -10.35 -5.48 -7.70
N SER A 139 -10.10 -4.99 -6.49
CA SER A 139 -9.22 -3.83 -6.27
C SER A 139 -8.19 -4.05 -5.18
N ASP A 140 -6.94 -3.68 -5.48
CA ASP A 140 -5.89 -3.53 -4.48
C ASP A 140 -6.08 -2.19 -3.75
N ILE A 141 -6.58 -2.22 -2.51
CA ILE A 141 -6.76 -1.01 -1.68
C ILE A 141 -5.57 -0.77 -0.74
N THR A 142 -4.50 -1.56 -0.85
CA THR A 142 -3.37 -1.62 0.09
C THR A 142 -2.72 -0.28 0.39
N GLN A 143 -2.64 0.62 -0.59
CA GLN A 143 -2.02 1.94 -0.41
C GLN A 143 -3.01 3.05 -0.04
N GLY A 144 -4.29 2.89 -0.37
CA GLY A 144 -5.32 3.89 -0.10
C GLY A 144 -5.99 3.72 1.26
N PHE A 145 -6.14 2.47 1.72
CA PHE A 145 -6.84 2.18 2.97
C PHE A 145 -6.23 2.93 4.16
N GLY A 146 -7.09 3.64 4.90
CA GLY A 146 -6.70 4.43 6.05
C GLY A 146 -5.88 5.68 5.73
N ARG A 147 -5.76 6.08 4.45
CA ARG A 147 -5.09 7.32 4.00
C ARG A 147 -6.00 8.26 3.23
N VAL A 148 -6.97 7.68 2.52
CA VAL A 148 -8.03 8.39 1.82
C VAL A 148 -9.37 7.72 2.11
N PRO A 149 -10.51 8.44 2.00
CA PRO A 149 -11.83 7.86 2.19
C PRO A 149 -12.06 6.68 1.25
N PHE A 150 -12.47 5.56 1.83
CA PHE A 150 -12.86 4.36 1.12
C PHE A 150 -13.81 3.57 2.01
N ALA A 151 -14.89 3.03 1.44
CA ALA A 151 -15.56 1.90 2.06
C ALA A 151 -16.16 0.97 1.01
N PHE A 152 -16.14 -0.33 1.32
CA PHE A 152 -16.53 -1.39 0.41
C PHE A 152 -18.00 -1.28 -0.03
N SER A 153 -18.89 -0.86 0.88
CA SER A 153 -20.32 -0.76 0.63
C SER A 153 -20.73 0.19 -0.51
N TRP A 154 -19.92 1.22 -0.79
CA TRP A 154 -20.22 2.25 -1.80
C TRP A 154 -19.18 2.29 -2.92
N SER A 155 -18.13 1.47 -2.85
CA SER A 155 -17.12 1.39 -3.92
C SER A 155 -17.63 0.70 -5.18
N GLY A 156 -18.61 -0.21 -5.03
CA GLY A 156 -19.13 -1.03 -6.15
C GLY A 156 -18.18 -2.12 -6.62
N VAL A 157 -17.10 -2.38 -5.90
CA VAL A 157 -16.07 -3.39 -6.26
C VAL A 157 -16.48 -4.76 -5.73
N GLY A 158 -16.25 -5.81 -6.51
CA GLY A 158 -16.56 -7.19 -6.17
C GLY A 158 -15.65 -7.79 -5.10
N MET A 159 -14.36 -7.46 -5.06
CA MET A 159 -13.44 -7.89 -3.98
C MET A 159 -12.39 -6.82 -3.71
N VAL A 160 -11.97 -6.66 -2.47
CA VAL A 160 -10.84 -5.80 -2.12
C VAL A 160 -9.88 -6.47 -1.17
N PHE A 161 -8.59 -6.14 -1.26
CA PHE A 161 -7.60 -6.66 -0.33
C PHE A 161 -6.64 -5.60 0.19
N LEU A 162 -6.09 -5.88 1.37
CA LEU A 162 -5.24 -4.98 2.13
C LEU A 162 -4.20 -5.73 2.97
N SER A 163 -3.13 -5.03 3.36
CA SER A 163 -2.04 -5.55 4.18
C SER A 163 -1.80 -4.66 5.40
N ALA A 164 -1.74 -5.26 6.58
CA ALA A 164 -1.73 -4.53 7.86
C ALA A 164 -0.56 -3.56 8.01
N HIS A 165 0.63 -3.96 7.55
CA HIS A 165 1.85 -3.14 7.69
C HIS A 165 1.86 -1.85 6.86
N LYS A 166 0.83 -1.58 6.06
CA LYS A 166 0.71 -0.35 5.25
C LYS A 166 -0.03 0.77 5.97
N PHE A 167 -0.74 0.42 7.04
CA PHE A 167 -1.49 1.34 7.90
C PHE A 167 -1.09 1.20 9.38
N GLY A 168 0.07 0.60 9.64
CA GLY A 168 0.71 0.55 10.97
C GLY A 168 0.37 -0.70 11.80
N GLY A 169 -0.18 -1.74 11.18
CA GLY A 169 -0.27 -3.07 11.79
C GLY A 169 0.99 -3.92 11.59
N PRO A 170 1.00 -5.17 12.09
CA PRO A 170 2.15 -6.06 11.93
C PRO A 170 2.34 -6.52 10.48
N LYS A 171 3.57 -6.89 10.14
CA LYS A 171 3.89 -7.63 8.91
C LYS A 171 3.39 -9.08 9.04
N GLY A 172 3.14 -9.73 7.91
CA GLY A 172 2.72 -11.14 7.88
C GLY A 172 1.24 -11.37 8.15
N VAL A 173 0.40 -10.35 7.97
CA VAL A 173 -1.06 -10.47 7.98
C VAL A 173 -1.70 -9.46 7.02
N GLY A 174 -2.74 -9.90 6.33
CA GLY A 174 -3.60 -9.10 5.47
C GLY A 174 -5.01 -9.68 5.45
N ALA A 175 -5.86 -9.12 4.60
CA ALA A 175 -7.21 -9.62 4.41
C ALA A 175 -7.67 -9.48 2.96
N LEU A 176 -8.57 -10.38 2.56
CA LEU A 176 -9.42 -10.27 1.39
C LEU A 176 -10.86 -10.10 1.85
N VAL A 177 -11.57 -9.15 1.26
CA VAL A 177 -12.95 -8.80 1.58
C VAL A 177 -13.80 -8.95 0.31
N PHE A 178 -14.95 -9.61 0.42
CA PHE A 178 -15.81 -9.94 -0.72
C PHE A 178 -17.25 -10.25 -0.29
N PRO A 179 -18.25 -10.22 -1.19
CA PRO A 179 -19.65 -10.47 -0.84
C PRO A 179 -19.86 -11.85 -0.22
N GLN A 180 -20.72 -11.92 0.80
CA GLN A 180 -21.16 -13.18 1.38
C GLN A 180 -21.72 -14.12 0.31
N GLY A 181 -21.46 -15.42 0.48
CA GLY A 181 -21.91 -16.44 -0.48
C GLY A 181 -21.08 -16.54 -1.76
N THR A 182 -20.02 -15.73 -1.91
CA THR A 182 -19.08 -15.89 -3.02
C THR A 182 -18.31 -17.20 -2.86
N ASP A 183 -18.35 -18.05 -3.88
CA ASP A 183 -17.51 -19.24 -3.96
C ASP A 183 -16.09 -18.84 -4.38
N LEU A 184 -15.11 -19.22 -3.56
CA LEU A 184 -13.72 -18.82 -3.74
C LEU A 184 -12.80 -20.01 -3.46
N ALA A 185 -12.14 -20.49 -4.51
CA ALA A 185 -11.28 -21.65 -4.42
C ALA A 185 -10.01 -21.37 -3.59
N ALA A 186 -9.81 -22.16 -2.54
CA ALA A 186 -8.64 -22.05 -1.68
C ALA A 186 -7.33 -22.32 -2.45
N GLN A 187 -6.37 -21.40 -2.30
CA GLN A 187 -5.01 -21.58 -2.80
C GLN A 187 -4.15 -22.37 -1.80
N ILE A 188 -4.38 -22.14 -0.50
CA ILE A 188 -3.78 -22.91 0.60
C ILE A 188 -4.82 -23.91 1.10
N ARG A 189 -4.64 -25.18 0.74
CA ARG A 189 -5.55 -26.29 1.06
C ARG A 189 -5.17 -26.99 2.36
N GLY A 190 -6.14 -27.58 3.05
CA GLY A 190 -5.94 -28.20 4.36
C GLY A 190 -7.21 -28.25 5.20
N GLY A 191 -7.08 -27.92 6.49
CA GLY A 191 -8.11 -28.11 7.52
C GLY A 191 -9.34 -27.20 7.46
N GLY A 192 -9.48 -26.38 6.41
CA GLY A 192 -10.70 -25.61 6.16
C GLY A 192 -10.91 -24.40 7.07
N GLN A 193 -9.85 -23.87 7.69
CA GLN A 193 -9.88 -22.57 8.36
C GLN A 193 -10.34 -21.45 7.40
N GLU A 194 -10.72 -20.30 7.96
CA GLU A 194 -11.19 -19.13 7.20
C GLU A 194 -12.33 -19.50 6.23
N MET A 195 -13.36 -20.19 6.75
CA MET A 195 -14.55 -20.62 5.99
C MET A 195 -14.21 -21.53 4.80
N GLY A 196 -13.16 -22.35 4.92
CA GLY A 196 -12.71 -23.25 3.85
C GLY A 196 -11.82 -22.59 2.79
N ARG A 197 -11.58 -21.28 2.88
CA ARG A 197 -10.94 -20.50 1.80
C ARG A 197 -9.43 -20.31 2.00
N ARG A 198 -8.94 -20.45 3.24
CA ARG A 198 -7.51 -20.33 3.56
C ARG A 198 -7.16 -21.19 4.76
N SER A 199 -6.51 -22.34 4.50
CA SER A 199 -6.14 -23.28 5.56
C SER A 199 -4.92 -22.86 6.38
N GLY A 200 -4.79 -23.43 7.58
CA GLY A 200 -3.71 -23.20 8.53
C GLY A 200 -4.21 -22.47 9.78
N THR A 201 -3.68 -22.83 10.94
CA THR A 201 -4.02 -22.20 12.23
C THR A 201 -3.88 -20.68 12.14
N GLU A 202 -4.88 -19.96 12.63
CA GLU A 202 -5.01 -18.52 12.49
C GLU A 202 -3.91 -17.78 13.28
N ASN A 203 -3.28 -16.79 12.66
CA ASN A 203 -2.31 -15.91 13.31
C ASN A 203 -3.03 -14.89 14.20
N LEU A 204 -3.50 -15.32 15.38
CA LEU A 204 -4.31 -14.49 16.27
C LEU A 204 -3.63 -13.17 16.65
N ALA A 205 -2.34 -13.19 16.98
CA ALA A 205 -1.61 -11.97 17.31
C ALA A 205 -1.58 -11.01 16.12
N GLY A 206 -1.25 -11.50 14.92
CA GLY A 206 -1.29 -10.70 13.70
C GLY A 206 -2.67 -10.12 13.41
N ILE A 207 -3.71 -10.94 13.52
CA ILE A 207 -5.11 -10.58 13.26
C ILE A 207 -5.59 -9.51 14.24
N ALA A 208 -5.33 -9.67 15.54
CA ALA A 208 -5.66 -8.69 16.56
C ALA A 208 -4.92 -7.36 16.33
N GLY A 209 -3.63 -7.42 16.00
CA GLY A 209 -2.83 -6.24 15.66
C GLY A 209 -3.33 -5.52 14.40
N MET A 210 -3.76 -6.27 13.38
CA MET A 210 -4.38 -5.72 12.16
C MET A 210 -5.69 -5.01 12.47
N ALA A 211 -6.57 -5.61 13.28
CA ALA A 211 -7.85 -5.02 13.66
C ALA A 211 -7.67 -3.70 14.43
N ALA A 212 -6.76 -3.68 15.41
CA ALA A 212 -6.43 -2.47 16.16
C ALA A 212 -5.82 -1.38 15.26
N ALA A 213 -4.91 -1.75 14.35
CA ALA A 213 -4.33 -0.81 13.39
C ALA A 213 -5.37 -0.25 12.40
N ALA A 214 -6.30 -1.09 11.93
CA ALA A 214 -7.35 -0.66 11.00
C ALA A 214 -8.27 0.38 11.66
N THR A 215 -8.67 0.12 12.91
CA THR A 215 -9.48 1.05 13.71
C THR A 215 -8.75 2.38 13.93
N ALA A 216 -7.47 2.33 14.33
CA ALA A 216 -6.66 3.53 14.54
C ALA A 216 -6.44 4.32 13.23
N ALA A 217 -6.25 3.64 12.10
CA ALA A 217 -6.08 4.28 10.80
C ALA A 217 -7.34 5.01 10.33
N GLN A 218 -8.53 4.44 10.59
CA GLN A 218 -9.80 5.12 10.31
C GLN A 218 -10.01 6.35 11.22
N ARG A 219 -9.61 6.26 12.49
CA ARG A 219 -9.62 7.42 13.41
C ARG A 219 -8.72 8.55 12.90
N ASP A 220 -7.48 8.25 12.51
CA ASP A 220 -6.55 9.25 11.96
C ASP A 220 -7.12 9.93 10.70
N LEU A 221 -7.81 9.16 9.84
CA LEU A 221 -8.48 9.69 8.66
C LEU A 221 -9.63 10.64 9.03
N ALA A 222 -10.47 10.25 10.00
CA ALA A 222 -11.58 11.08 10.48
C ALA A 222 -11.08 12.36 11.19
N ASP A 223 -9.94 12.29 11.87
CA ASP A 223 -9.32 13.41 12.60
C ASP A 223 -8.54 14.37 11.67
N GLY A 224 -8.52 14.13 10.35
CA GLY A 224 -7.85 15.00 9.37
C GLY A 224 -6.32 14.90 9.39
N VAL A 225 -5.74 13.84 9.97
CA VAL A 225 -4.28 13.65 10.04
C VAL A 225 -3.65 13.65 8.65
N TRP A 226 -4.33 13.07 7.66
CA TRP A 226 -3.83 12.98 6.30
C TRP A 226 -3.92 14.30 5.53
N ASP A 227 -4.80 15.23 5.91
CA ASP A 227 -4.83 16.58 5.33
C ASP A 227 -3.56 17.36 5.70
N ARG A 228 -3.12 17.25 6.96
CA ARG A 228 -1.83 17.77 7.43
C ARG A 228 -0.67 17.14 6.66
N VAL A 229 -0.71 15.82 6.44
CA VAL A 229 0.34 15.12 5.67
C VAL A 229 0.35 15.58 4.21
N ALA A 230 -0.80 15.84 3.59
CA ALA A 230 -0.91 16.45 2.27
C ALA A 230 -0.24 17.82 2.19
N GLN A 231 -0.43 18.67 3.21
CA GLN A 231 0.24 19.97 3.30
C GLN A 231 1.77 19.80 3.37
N LEU A 232 2.27 18.85 4.19
CA LEU A 232 3.71 18.55 4.27
C LEU A 232 4.27 18.03 2.95
N ARG A 233 3.54 17.18 2.21
CA ARG A 233 3.92 16.73 0.87
C ARG A 233 4.03 17.92 -0.08
N ASN A 234 3.09 18.86 -0.04
CA ASN A 234 3.14 20.05 -0.89
C ASN A 234 4.32 20.97 -0.53
N ILE A 235 4.62 21.14 0.77
CA ILE A 235 5.80 21.89 1.24
C ILE A 235 7.09 21.24 0.72
N LEU A 236 7.19 19.90 0.80
CA LEU A 236 8.30 19.14 0.25
C LEU A 236 8.51 19.42 -1.24
N GLU A 237 7.45 19.25 -2.04
CA GLU A 237 7.52 19.43 -3.50
C GLU A 237 7.90 20.87 -3.87
N ASN A 238 7.33 21.87 -3.18
CA ASN A 238 7.65 23.28 -3.42
C ASN A 238 9.11 23.61 -3.07
N ALA A 239 9.63 23.07 -1.96
CA ALA A 239 11.01 23.27 -1.55
C ALA A 239 12.01 22.64 -2.54
N ILE A 240 11.69 21.45 -3.06
CA ILE A 240 12.49 20.78 -4.09
C ILE A 240 12.45 21.58 -5.40
N ALA A 241 11.26 22.00 -5.84
CA ALA A 241 11.06 22.76 -7.07
C ALA A 241 11.83 24.08 -7.06
N ALA A 242 11.86 24.79 -5.93
CA ALA A 242 12.65 26.01 -5.77
C ALA A 242 14.18 25.79 -5.91
N GLY A 243 14.64 24.55 -5.74
CA GLY A 243 16.05 24.16 -5.85
C GLY A 243 16.43 23.47 -7.18
N SER A 244 15.46 23.16 -8.05
CA SER A 244 15.69 22.44 -9.31
C SER A 244 14.56 22.65 -10.32
N ASP A 245 14.86 23.37 -11.41
CA ASP A 245 13.89 23.64 -12.49
C ASP A 245 13.64 22.43 -13.42
N GLU A 246 14.49 21.40 -13.35
CA GLU A 246 14.44 20.23 -14.24
C GLU A 246 13.78 19.00 -13.58
N THR A 247 13.40 19.10 -12.31
CA THR A 247 12.80 17.98 -11.57
C THR A 247 11.33 17.82 -11.93
N ILE A 248 10.96 16.63 -12.37
CA ILE A 248 9.59 16.31 -12.80
C ILE A 248 8.86 15.64 -11.65
N PHE A 249 7.74 16.20 -11.21
CA PHE A 249 6.85 15.57 -10.23
C PHE A 249 5.79 14.74 -10.95
N VAL A 250 5.86 13.43 -10.77
CA VAL A 250 5.03 12.46 -11.52
C VAL A 250 3.59 12.50 -11.02
N GLY A 251 2.64 12.50 -11.96
CA GLY A 251 1.20 12.44 -11.67
C GLY A 251 0.64 13.71 -11.02
N LYS A 252 1.33 14.86 -11.17
CA LYS A 252 0.93 16.13 -10.53
C LYS A 252 -0.46 16.64 -10.99
N ALA A 253 -0.90 16.27 -12.19
CA ALA A 253 -2.21 16.63 -12.73
C ALA A 253 -3.35 15.70 -12.29
N ALA A 254 -3.04 14.57 -11.65
CA ALA A 254 -4.02 13.63 -11.12
C ALA A 254 -4.19 13.78 -9.60
N ASP A 255 -5.31 13.25 -9.09
CA ASP A 255 -5.47 13.07 -7.66
C ASP A 255 -4.43 12.06 -7.15
N ARG A 256 -3.78 12.40 -6.03
CA ARG A 256 -2.71 11.59 -5.45
C ARG A 256 -2.93 11.37 -3.96
N LEU A 257 -2.39 10.27 -3.46
CA LEU A 257 -2.24 10.03 -2.04
C LEU A 257 -1.63 11.26 -1.35
N PRO A 258 -2.13 11.61 -0.15
CA PRO A 258 -1.68 12.80 0.58
C PRO A 258 -0.21 12.71 0.95
N ASN A 259 0.35 11.51 1.04
CA ASN A 259 1.67 11.29 1.62
C ASN A 259 2.77 11.04 0.59
N THR A 260 2.44 10.91 -0.69
CA THR A 260 3.37 10.41 -1.70
C THR A 260 3.84 11.54 -2.61
N SER A 261 5.16 11.63 -2.77
CA SER A 261 5.82 12.39 -3.83
C SER A 261 6.75 11.47 -4.60
N CYS A 262 6.44 11.26 -5.87
CA CYS A 262 7.32 10.60 -6.83
C CYS A 262 7.86 11.67 -7.76
N PHE A 263 9.18 11.77 -7.85
CA PHE A 263 9.80 12.75 -8.73
C PHE A 263 11.04 12.19 -9.40
N VAL A 264 11.31 12.73 -10.59
CA VAL A 264 12.35 12.30 -11.49
C VAL A 264 13.33 13.44 -11.69
N THR A 265 14.62 13.13 -11.62
CA THR A 265 15.68 14.08 -11.94
C THR A 265 16.59 13.47 -13.00
N PRO A 266 16.32 13.75 -14.29
CA PRO A 266 17.05 13.15 -15.39
C PRO A 266 18.57 13.24 -15.22
N GLY A 267 19.27 12.14 -15.55
CA GLY A 267 20.73 12.06 -15.41
C GLY A 267 21.23 11.75 -13.99
N TRP A 268 20.34 11.59 -13.01
CA TRP A 268 20.71 11.12 -11.66
C TRP A 268 19.97 9.83 -11.33
N LYS A 269 20.66 8.69 -11.45
CA LYS A 269 20.07 7.36 -11.22
C LYS A 269 19.41 7.26 -9.84
N GLY A 270 18.20 6.70 -9.78
CA GLY A 270 17.41 6.57 -8.56
C GLY A 270 18.13 5.79 -7.46
N GLU A 271 18.80 4.68 -7.79
CA GLU A 271 19.61 3.91 -6.84
C GLU A 271 20.72 4.76 -6.18
N THR A 272 21.42 5.57 -6.98
CA THR A 272 22.45 6.49 -6.49
C THR A 272 21.86 7.57 -5.59
N GLN A 273 20.68 8.09 -5.94
CA GLN A 273 19.95 9.04 -5.10
C GLN A 273 19.58 8.43 -3.74
N VAL A 274 19.00 7.23 -3.73
CA VAL A 274 18.63 6.50 -2.50
C VAL A 274 19.85 6.30 -1.60
N MET A 275 20.96 5.78 -2.16
CA MET A 275 22.20 5.61 -1.39
C MET A 275 22.75 6.94 -0.85
N THR A 276 22.69 8.00 -1.66
CA THR A 276 23.17 9.33 -1.27
C THR A 276 22.35 9.92 -0.13
N MET A 277 21.02 9.71 -0.15
CA MET A 277 20.11 10.18 0.89
C MET A 277 20.17 9.33 2.15
N ASP A 278 20.38 8.01 2.03
CA ASP A 278 20.58 7.13 3.19
C ASP A 278 21.83 7.54 3.98
N LEU A 279 22.95 7.81 3.29
CA LEU A 279 24.16 8.38 3.90
C LEU A 279 23.94 9.79 4.50
N ALA A 280 22.93 10.52 4.02
CA ALA A 280 22.52 11.80 4.59
C ALA A 280 21.50 11.66 5.74
N GLY A 281 21.12 10.42 6.09
CA GLY A 281 20.20 10.12 7.20
C GLY A 281 18.73 10.01 6.82
N PHE A 282 18.38 9.89 5.54
CA PHE A 282 17.00 9.81 5.07
C PHE A 282 16.70 8.46 4.40
N ALA A 283 15.67 7.76 4.88
CA ALA A 283 15.18 6.55 4.24
C ALA A 283 14.14 6.90 3.18
N ILE A 284 14.44 6.64 1.91
CA ILE A 284 13.56 6.82 0.73
C ILE A 284 13.65 5.59 -0.17
N SER A 285 12.86 5.54 -1.24
CA SER A 285 12.86 4.45 -2.21
C SER A 285 13.11 4.94 -3.64
N ALA A 286 13.55 4.02 -4.51
CA ALA A 286 13.50 4.18 -5.96
C ALA A 286 12.56 3.09 -6.51
N GLY A 287 11.59 3.48 -7.34
CA GLY A 287 10.56 2.57 -7.87
C GLY A 287 9.80 1.76 -6.80
N SER A 288 9.31 0.58 -7.19
CA SER A 288 8.74 -0.41 -6.27
C SER A 288 9.84 -1.12 -5.50
N ALA A 289 9.96 -0.80 -4.21
CA ALA A 289 10.84 -1.45 -3.23
C ALA A 289 10.71 -2.99 -3.17
N CYS A 290 9.67 -3.57 -3.77
CA CYS A 290 9.38 -5.01 -3.81
C CYS A 290 10.03 -5.73 -5.00
N SER A 291 10.59 -5.02 -5.99
CA SER A 291 11.33 -5.68 -7.05
C SER A 291 12.62 -6.27 -6.43
N SER A 292 12.88 -7.54 -6.69
CA SER A 292 13.95 -8.35 -6.07
C SER A 292 15.38 -7.94 -6.48
N GLY A 293 15.69 -6.65 -6.52
CA GLY A 293 16.97 -6.09 -6.99
C GLY A 293 17.19 -6.22 -8.51
N LYS A 294 16.14 -6.60 -9.27
CA LYS A 294 16.24 -6.90 -10.71
C LYS A 294 15.88 -5.75 -11.64
N VAL A 295 15.23 -4.70 -11.13
CA VAL A 295 14.57 -3.71 -11.98
C VAL A 295 15.34 -2.40 -11.97
N LYS A 296 16.05 -2.12 -13.07
CA LYS A 296 16.80 -0.87 -13.30
C LYS A 296 15.90 0.31 -13.72
N GLU A 297 14.66 0.04 -14.13
CA GLU A 297 13.68 1.04 -14.63
C GLU A 297 12.25 0.73 -14.14
N SER A 298 11.49 1.73 -13.68
CA SER A 298 10.13 1.50 -13.17
C SER A 298 9.14 1.12 -14.27
N ARG A 299 8.54 -0.09 -14.20
CA ARG A 299 7.44 -0.51 -15.10
C ARG A 299 6.29 0.49 -15.08
N VAL A 300 5.99 1.05 -13.91
CA VAL A 300 4.92 2.05 -13.73
C VAL A 300 5.20 3.28 -14.58
N LEU A 301 6.40 3.85 -14.49
CA LEU A 301 6.77 5.04 -15.26
C LEU A 301 6.89 4.75 -16.76
N ARG A 302 7.37 3.55 -17.15
CA ARG A 302 7.38 3.15 -18.56
C ARG A 302 5.96 3.06 -19.13
N ALA A 303 5.01 2.56 -18.35
CA ALA A 303 3.60 2.51 -18.74
C ALA A 303 2.98 3.91 -18.87
N MET A 304 3.47 4.89 -18.10
CA MET A 304 3.10 6.30 -18.20
C MET A 304 3.83 7.05 -19.33
N GLY A 305 4.60 6.35 -20.17
CA GLY A 305 5.26 6.92 -21.35
C GLY A 305 6.63 7.54 -21.13
N TYR A 306 7.20 7.48 -19.92
CA TYR A 306 8.58 7.91 -19.68
C TYR A 306 9.57 6.97 -20.37
N ASP A 307 10.66 7.49 -20.92
CA ASP A 307 11.76 6.68 -21.44
C ASP A 307 12.51 5.94 -20.31
N ALA A 308 13.36 4.98 -20.67
CA ALA A 308 14.08 4.13 -19.71
C ALA A 308 15.00 4.91 -18.77
N ASP A 309 15.71 5.93 -19.28
CA ASP A 309 16.68 6.69 -18.51
C ASP A 309 15.97 7.64 -17.53
N THR A 310 14.89 8.28 -17.99
CA THR A 310 14.02 9.11 -17.15
C THR A 310 13.36 8.25 -16.07
N ALA A 311 12.74 7.12 -16.44
CA ALA A 311 12.14 6.19 -15.47
C ALA A 311 13.16 5.63 -14.45
N GLY A 312 14.41 5.39 -14.87
CA GLY A 312 15.52 4.96 -14.01
C GLY A 312 16.07 6.05 -13.07
N SER A 313 15.62 7.30 -13.21
CA SER A 313 16.04 8.45 -12.41
C SER A 313 15.00 8.87 -11.37
N ALA A 314 13.95 8.06 -11.17
CA ALA A 314 12.87 8.33 -10.24
C ALA A 314 13.21 7.94 -8.80
N ILE A 315 12.78 8.76 -7.85
CA ILE A 315 12.71 8.40 -6.44
C ILE A 315 11.32 8.69 -5.88
N ARG A 316 10.99 7.98 -4.80
CA ARG A 316 9.76 8.14 -4.04
C ARG A 316 10.08 8.54 -2.61
N VAL A 317 9.44 9.60 -2.18
CA VAL A 317 9.37 10.05 -0.79
C VAL A 317 7.93 9.86 -0.32
N SER A 318 7.74 9.09 0.75
CA SER A 318 6.42 8.79 1.29
C SER A 318 6.37 9.08 2.79
N LEU A 319 5.57 10.08 3.14
CA LEU A 319 5.45 10.63 4.49
C LEU A 319 4.50 9.78 5.35
N GLY A 320 4.55 9.99 6.66
CA GLY A 320 3.64 9.33 7.59
C GLY A 320 3.02 10.28 8.62
N PRO A 321 2.11 9.76 9.45
CA PRO A 321 1.39 10.55 10.47
C PRO A 321 2.29 11.28 11.48
N THR A 322 3.52 10.82 11.68
CA THR A 322 4.47 11.42 12.61
C THR A 322 5.51 12.31 11.93
N THR A 323 5.50 12.41 10.60
CA THR A 323 6.43 13.27 9.87
C THR A 323 6.19 14.74 10.22
N THR A 324 7.29 15.48 10.35
CA THR A 324 7.31 16.91 10.69
C THR A 324 7.74 17.79 9.52
N GLU A 325 7.42 19.07 9.60
CA GLU A 325 7.85 20.07 8.60
C GLU A 325 9.38 20.22 8.56
N ASP A 326 10.03 20.24 9.73
CA ASP A 326 11.50 20.28 9.83
C ASP A 326 12.15 19.11 9.08
N GLU A 327 11.63 17.89 9.25
CA GLU A 327 12.13 16.70 8.54
C GLU A 327 12.01 16.82 7.02
N VAL A 328 10.88 17.34 6.54
CA VAL A 328 10.62 17.58 5.13
C VAL A 328 11.56 18.65 4.56
N LEU A 329 11.73 19.77 5.26
CA LEU A 329 12.61 20.86 4.81
C LEU A 329 14.07 20.44 4.84
N ARG A 330 14.52 19.72 5.87
CA ARG A 330 15.88 19.16 5.92
C ARG A 330 16.13 18.15 4.81
N PHE A 331 15.14 17.33 4.47
CA PHE A 331 15.26 16.43 3.32
C PHE A 331 15.44 17.23 2.03
N ALA A 332 14.59 18.23 1.77
CA ALA A 332 14.65 19.05 0.56
C ALA A 332 16.01 19.77 0.45
N GLU A 333 16.47 20.42 1.53
CA GLU A 333 17.78 21.08 1.58
C GLU A 333 18.92 20.10 1.28
N ALA A 334 18.94 18.95 1.95
CA ALA A 334 19.95 17.93 1.76
C ALA A 334 19.94 17.40 0.32
N TRP A 335 18.77 17.06 -0.21
CA TRP A 335 18.62 16.54 -1.57
C TRP A 335 19.09 17.56 -2.61
N THR A 336 18.67 18.82 -2.51
CA THR A 336 19.09 19.90 -3.42
C THR A 336 20.59 20.16 -3.34
N ALA A 337 21.20 20.13 -2.14
CA ALA A 337 22.65 20.26 -1.99
C ALA A 337 23.41 19.11 -2.66
N LYS A 338 22.88 17.89 -2.61
CA LYS A 338 23.47 16.71 -3.27
C LYS A 338 23.29 16.78 -4.79
N LEU A 339 22.14 17.25 -5.27
CA LEU A 339 21.90 17.50 -6.70
C LEU A 339 22.94 18.46 -7.28
N ARG A 340 23.20 19.59 -6.62
CA ARG A 340 24.21 20.57 -7.07
C ARG A 340 25.60 19.93 -7.19
N ARG A 341 25.98 19.08 -6.23
CA ARG A 341 27.25 18.35 -6.26
C ARG A 341 27.30 17.29 -7.37
N HIS A 342 26.20 16.60 -7.63
CA HIS A 342 26.09 15.64 -8.73
C HIS A 342 26.28 16.35 -10.08
N ARG A 343 25.56 17.46 -10.31
CA ARG A 343 25.70 18.28 -11.53
C ARG A 343 27.12 18.82 -11.72
N ALA A 344 27.75 19.34 -10.66
CA ALA A 344 29.13 19.83 -10.74
C ALA A 344 30.18 18.77 -11.08
N ARG A 345 29.87 17.47 -10.94
CA ARG A 345 30.74 16.36 -11.36
C ARG A 345 30.46 15.87 -12.78
N ALA A 346 29.29 16.19 -13.31
CA ALA A 346 28.83 15.78 -14.64
C ALA A 346 29.11 16.85 -15.72
N ALA A 347 29.35 18.09 -15.32
CA ALA A 347 29.83 19.20 -16.15
C ALA A 347 31.36 19.17 -16.29
#